data_AF-A0A7J4LJP2-F1
#
_entry.id   AF-A0A7J4LJP2-F1
#
_cell.length_a   1.000
_cell.length_b   1.000
_cell.length_c   1.000
_cell.angle_alpha   90.00
_cell.angle_beta   90.00
_cell.angle_gamma   90.00
#
_symmetry.space_group_name_H-M   'P 1'
#
loop_
_entity.id
_entity.type
_entity.pdbx_description
1 polymer ?
#
loop_
_entity_poly.entity_id
_entity_poly.type
_entity_poly.pdbx_seq_one_letter_code
_entity_poly.pdbx_strand_id
1 'polypeptide(L)'
;MADINHSRAQKFILFALGRIYTEFSRQFNDKPLEAFISKASFIELATKAHITTKTERTLYRQLEILEKKKIVSYDNKNLALTPKGKKMFEKIEHDLAPYLNVAEIIKSNDMRRFTKKVQTVLSLK
;
A
#
# COMPACT_ATOMS: atom_id res chain seq x y z
N MET A 1 -13.97 -12.34 -16.29
CA MET A 1 -12.61 -12.51 -15.71
C MET A 1 -12.78 -12.92 -14.27
N ALA A 2 -12.24 -14.07 -13.85
CA ALA A 2 -12.41 -14.59 -12.49
C ALA A 2 -11.80 -13.60 -11.47
N ASP A 3 -12.60 -13.17 -10.49
CA ASP A 3 -12.11 -12.43 -9.34
C ASP A 3 -11.18 -13.35 -8.55
N ILE A 4 -9.87 -13.18 -8.72
CA ILE A 4 -8.90 -13.90 -7.91
C ILE A 4 -9.00 -13.30 -6.51
N ASN A 5 -9.72 -13.99 -5.62
CA ASN A 5 -9.97 -13.52 -4.26
C ASN A 5 -8.66 -13.58 -3.46
N HIS A 6 -7.95 -12.45 -3.40
CA HIS A 6 -6.70 -12.30 -2.66
C HIS A 6 -6.99 -12.04 -1.18
N SER A 7 -6.17 -12.63 -0.30
CA SER A 7 -6.28 -12.40 1.14
C SER A 7 -6.02 -10.92 1.47
N ARG A 8 -6.56 -10.43 2.60
CA ARG A 8 -6.28 -9.07 3.08
C ARG A 8 -4.78 -8.78 3.18
N ALA A 9 -3.98 -9.77 3.59
CA ALA A 9 -2.53 -9.65 3.68
C ALA A 9 -1.87 -9.50 2.28
N GLN A 10 -2.36 -10.22 1.28
CA GLN A 10 -1.86 -10.07 -0.10
C GLN A 10 -2.21 -8.70 -0.68
N LYS A 11 -3.45 -8.25 -0.50
CA LYS A 11 -3.88 -6.91 -0.94
C LYS A 11 -3.05 -5.83 -0.27
N PHE A 12 -2.79 -5.98 1.03
CA PHE A 12 -1.89 -5.10 1.78
C PHE A 12 -0.49 -5.04 1.17
N ILE A 13 0.15 -6.20 0.92
CA ILE A 13 1.49 -6.25 0.33
C ILE A 13 1.53 -5.56 -1.03
N LEU A 14 0.56 -5.83 -1.90
CA LEU A 14 0.50 -5.23 -3.23
C LEU A 14 0.31 -3.72 -3.17
N PHE A 15 -0.59 -3.26 -2.30
CA PHE A 15 -0.81 -1.83 -2.08
C PHE A 15 0.45 -1.14 -1.55
N ALA A 16 1.06 -1.68 -0.49
CA ALA A 16 2.26 -1.12 0.11
C ALA A 16 3.42 -1.08 -0.89
N LEU A 17 3.69 -2.18 -1.59
CA LEU A 17 4.77 -2.24 -2.57
C LEU A 17 4.55 -1.24 -3.72
N GLY A 18 3.33 -1.19 -4.28
CA GLY A 18 2.99 -0.24 -5.34
C GLY A 18 3.13 1.21 -4.89
N ARG A 19 2.64 1.57 -3.70
CA ARG A 19 2.79 2.92 -3.14
C ARG A 19 4.26 3.29 -2.95
N ILE A 20 5.09 2.38 -2.45
CA ILE A 20 6.52 2.67 -2.31
C ILE A 20 7.13 2.99 -3.68
N TYR A 21 6.93 2.15 -4.70
CA TYR A 21 7.45 2.42 -6.03
C TYR A 21 6.93 3.71 -6.65
N THR A 22 5.64 4.04 -6.46
CA THR A 22 5.06 5.31 -6.93
C THR A 22 5.71 6.52 -6.25
N GLU A 23 5.91 6.49 -4.93
CA GLU A 23 6.54 7.60 -4.20
C GLU A 23 8.01 7.76 -4.57
N PHE A 24 8.76 6.66 -4.71
CA PHE A 24 10.14 6.70 -5.17
C PHE A 24 10.25 7.25 -6.59
N SER A 25 9.41 6.77 -7.52
CA SER A 25 9.38 7.28 -8.90
C SER A 25 9.08 8.78 -8.93
N ARG A 26 8.17 9.27 -8.07
CA ARG A 26 7.88 10.70 -7.94
C ARG A 26 9.07 11.50 -7.43
N GLN A 27 9.80 10.99 -6.43
CA GLN A 27 10.96 11.68 -5.84
C GLN A 27 12.17 11.73 -6.79
N PHE A 28 12.29 10.74 -7.67
CA PHE A 28 13.46 10.57 -8.55
C PHE A 28 13.15 10.76 -10.03
N ASN A 29 12.01 11.38 -10.37
CA ASN A 29 11.54 11.51 -11.77
C ASN A 29 12.56 12.15 -12.72
N ASP A 30 13.43 13.02 -12.18
CA ASP A 30 14.47 13.74 -12.95
C ASP A 30 15.87 13.11 -12.80
N LYS A 31 15.99 11.95 -12.16
CA LYS A 31 17.26 11.27 -11.89
C LYS A 31 17.23 9.85 -12.48
N PRO A 32 18.35 9.33 -13.00
CA PRO A 32 18.43 7.95 -13.49
C PRO A 32 18.54 6.96 -12.32
N LEU A 33 17.63 7.06 -11.36
CA LEU A 33 17.60 6.26 -10.14
C LEU A 33 16.34 5.42 -10.13
N GLU A 34 16.52 4.12 -9.94
CA GLU A 34 15.42 3.18 -9.76
C GLU A 34 15.31 2.79 -8.29
N ALA A 35 14.08 2.60 -7.81
CA ALA A 35 13.86 2.04 -6.48
C ALA A 35 14.28 0.57 -6.48
N PHE A 36 15.12 0.20 -5.52
CA PHE A 36 15.52 -1.19 -5.29
C PHE A 36 15.10 -1.58 -3.88
N ILE A 37 14.31 -2.64 -3.76
CA ILE A 37 13.78 -3.08 -2.45
C ILE A 37 13.92 -4.57 -2.30
N SER A 38 14.64 -5.02 -1.27
CA SER A 38 14.70 -6.44 -0.93
C SER A 38 13.46 -6.90 -0.14
N LYS A 39 13.18 -8.21 -0.12
CA LYS A 39 12.11 -8.76 0.73
C LYS A 39 12.32 -8.42 2.21
N ALA A 40 13.56 -8.48 2.67
CA ALA A 40 13.92 -8.16 4.05
C ALA A 40 13.61 -6.70 4.36
N SER A 41 14.05 -5.77 3.50
CA SER A 41 13.79 -4.33 3.65
C SER A 41 12.29 -4.01 3.62
N PHE A 42 11.54 -4.66 2.73
CA PHE A 42 10.08 -4.50 2.67
C PHE A 42 9.40 -4.97 3.96
N ILE A 43 9.78 -6.14 4.48
CA ILE A 43 9.20 -6.70 5.69
C ILE A 43 9.56 -5.86 6.90
N GLU A 44 10.81 -5.43 7.00
CA GLU A 44 11.29 -4.52 8.03
C GLU A 44 10.49 -3.21 8.04
N LEU A 45 10.27 -2.61 6.87
CA LEU A 45 9.41 -1.42 6.75
C LEU A 45 7.99 -1.71 7.23
N ALA A 46 7.39 -2.82 6.79
CA ALA A 46 6.02 -3.17 7.12
C ALA A 46 5.82 -3.44 8.63
N THR A 47 6.80 -4.05 9.30
CA THR A 47 6.73 -4.38 10.73
C THR A 47 7.14 -3.20 11.61
N LYS A 48 8.24 -2.51 11.31
CA LYS A 48 8.74 -1.38 12.12
C LYS A 48 7.86 -0.15 12.06
N ALA A 49 7.26 0.15 10.92
CA ALA A 49 6.32 1.26 10.81
C ALA A 49 4.91 0.91 11.32
N HIS A 50 4.74 -0.25 11.98
CA HIS A 50 3.47 -0.76 12.51
C HIS A 50 2.33 -0.77 11.48
N ILE A 51 2.68 -0.89 10.20
CA ILE A 51 1.72 -0.85 9.09
C ILE A 51 0.87 -2.13 9.09
N THR A 52 1.39 -3.22 9.67
CA THR A 52 0.68 -4.49 9.78
C THR A 52 0.85 -5.14 11.14
N THR A 53 -0.18 -5.85 11.60
CA THR A 53 -0.15 -6.74 12.77
C THR A 53 0.32 -8.16 12.44
N LYS A 54 0.69 -8.41 11.17
CA LYS A 54 1.17 -9.73 10.71
C LYS A 54 2.62 -9.94 11.11
N THR A 55 2.95 -11.18 11.49
CA THR A 55 4.34 -11.58 11.78
C THR A 55 5.19 -11.60 10.52
N GLU A 56 6.50 -11.41 10.65
CA GLU A 56 7.46 -11.47 9.54
C GLU A 56 7.33 -12.77 8.74
N ARG A 57 7.26 -13.92 9.44
CA ARG A 57 7.04 -15.23 8.81
C ARG A 57 5.77 -15.27 7.96
N THR A 58 4.70 -14.62 8.40
CA THR A 58 3.47 -14.52 7.62
C THR A 58 3.69 -13.69 6.35
N LEU A 59 4.40 -12.56 6.45
CA LEU A 59 4.69 -11.70 5.30
C LEU A 59 5.57 -12.41 4.26
N TYR A 60 6.64 -13.08 4.69
CA TYR A 60 7.48 -13.91 3.81
C TYR A 60 6.65 -14.95 3.07
N ARG A 61 5.82 -15.72 3.79
CA ARG A 61 4.95 -16.73 3.17
C ARG A 61 3.98 -16.11 2.15
N GLN A 62 3.44 -14.93 2.43
CA GLN A 62 2.55 -14.26 1.46
C GLN A 62 3.32 -13.78 0.22
N LEU A 63 4.53 -13.26 0.37
CA LEU A 63 5.39 -12.89 -0.76
C LEU A 63 5.69 -14.10 -1.64
N GLU A 64 6.08 -15.24 -1.05
CA GLU A 64 6.30 -16.48 -1.80
C GLU A 64 5.06 -16.94 -2.58
N ILE A 65 3.87 -16.81 -1.99
CA ILE A 65 2.61 -17.13 -2.68
C ILE A 65 2.38 -16.18 -3.86
N LEU A 66 2.65 -14.89 -3.68
CA LEU A 66 2.51 -13.89 -4.75
C LEU A 66 3.53 -14.11 -5.87
N GLU A 67 4.75 -14.54 -5.55
CA GLU A 67 5.79 -14.92 -6.52
C GLU A 67 5.36 -16.13 -7.34
N LYS A 68 4.91 -17.20 -6.68
CA LYS A 68 4.38 -18.40 -7.34
C LYS A 68 3.21 -18.07 -8.28
N LYS A 69 2.41 -17.06 -7.94
CA LYS A 69 1.28 -16.58 -8.77
C LYS A 69 1.70 -15.62 -9.89
N LYS A 70 3.00 -15.32 -10.02
CA LYS A 70 3.58 -14.34 -10.95
C LYS A 70 2.93 -12.96 -10.82
N ILE A 71 2.68 -12.54 -9.58
CA ILE A 71 2.12 -11.23 -9.26
C ILE A 71 3.26 -10.29 -8.84
N VAL A 72 4.17 -10.78 -8.02
CA VAL A 72 5.45 -10.11 -7.73
C VAL A 72 6.59 -10.94 -8.31
N SER A 73 7.72 -10.31 -8.56
CA SER A 73 8.98 -10.94 -8.94
C SER A 73 10.04 -10.65 -7.89
N TYR A 74 10.95 -11.61 -7.70
CA TYR A 74 12.14 -11.42 -6.90
C TYR A 74 13.36 -11.83 -7.71
N ASP A 75 14.04 -10.86 -8.29
CA ASP A 75 15.22 -11.07 -9.13
C ASP A 75 16.36 -10.16 -8.67
N ASN A 76 17.59 -10.66 -8.63
CA ASN A 76 18.76 -9.94 -8.11
C ASN A 76 18.52 -9.23 -6.77
N LYS A 77 17.77 -9.89 -5.87
CA LYS A 77 17.32 -9.35 -4.58
C LYS A 77 16.39 -8.14 -4.65
N ASN A 78 15.83 -7.83 -5.81
CA ASN A 78 14.82 -6.80 -6.01
C ASN A 78 13.41 -7.41 -6.02
N LEU A 79 12.55 -6.93 -5.13
CA LEU A 79 11.13 -7.29 -5.04
C LEU A 79 10.31 -6.27 -5.80
N ALA A 80 9.72 -6.66 -6.93
CA ALA A 80 8.95 -5.77 -7.81
C ALA A 80 7.56 -6.32 -8.13
N LEU A 81 6.64 -5.43 -8.52
CA LEU A 81 5.37 -5.83 -9.13
C LEU A 81 5.62 -6.26 -10.59
N THR A 82 5.08 -7.41 -10.97
CA THR A 82 4.99 -7.80 -12.39
C THR A 82 3.92 -6.97 -13.11
N PRO A 83 3.80 -7.02 -14.45
CA PRO A 83 2.68 -6.37 -15.15
C PRO A 83 1.30 -6.80 -14.63
N LYS A 84 1.17 -8.06 -14.22
CA LYS A 84 -0.06 -8.59 -13.59
C LYS A 84 -0.27 -7.99 -12.19
N GLY A 85 0.80 -7.89 -11.40
CA GLY A 85 0.76 -7.27 -10.07
C GLY A 85 0.44 -5.78 -10.12
N LYS A 86 0.94 -5.07 -11.13
CA LYS A 86 0.66 -3.65 -11.34
C LYS A 86 -0.83 -3.40 -11.60
N LYS A 87 -1.46 -4.17 -12.49
CA LYS A 87 -2.91 -4.10 -12.72
C LYS A 87 -3.73 -4.37 -11.45
N MET A 88 -3.27 -5.30 -10.61
CA MET A 88 -3.92 -5.60 -9.34
C MET A 88 -3.74 -4.46 -8.33
N PHE A 89 -2.54 -3.90 -8.25
CA PHE A 89 -2.26 -2.72 -7.44
C PHE A 89 -3.17 -1.56 -7.85
N GLU A 90 -3.26 -1.23 -9.14
CA GLU A 90 -4.12 -0.15 -9.66
C GLU A 90 -5.59 -0.37 -9.28
N LYS A 91 -6.10 -1.61 -9.39
CA LYS A 91 -7.47 -1.94 -8.93
C LYS A 91 -7.62 -1.70 -7.42
N ILE A 92 -6.68 -2.19 -6.60
CA ILE A 92 -6.72 -2.01 -5.14
C ILE A 92 -6.64 -0.53 -4.77
N GLU A 93 -5.76 0.24 -5.43
CA GLU A 93 -5.60 1.67 -5.20
C GLU A 93 -6.88 2.42 -5.56
N HIS A 94 -7.49 2.12 -6.70
CA HIS A 94 -8.78 2.67 -7.09
C HIS A 94 -9.88 2.38 -6.06
N ASP A 95 -9.97 1.12 -5.60
CA ASP A 95 -10.96 0.71 -4.59
C ASP A 95 -10.73 1.40 -3.23
N LEU A 96 -9.47 1.68 -2.88
CA LEU A 96 -9.10 2.35 -1.63
C LEU A 96 -9.12 3.88 -1.71
N ALA A 97 -9.06 4.47 -2.90
CA ALA A 97 -8.96 5.91 -3.10
C ALA A 97 -10.03 6.71 -2.34
N PRO A 98 -11.33 6.33 -2.33
CA PRO A 98 -12.33 7.05 -1.56
C PRO A 98 -12.02 7.10 -0.06
N TYR A 99 -11.53 5.99 0.50
CA TYR A 99 -11.19 5.90 1.92
C TYR A 99 -9.96 6.75 2.27
N LEU A 100 -8.96 6.74 1.40
CA LEU A 100 -7.74 7.54 1.56
C LEU A 100 -8.06 9.04 1.47
N ASN A 101 -8.88 9.44 0.48
CA ASN A 101 -9.30 10.82 0.31
C ASN A 101 -10.06 11.35 1.52
N VAL A 102 -10.99 10.54 2.08
CA VAL A 102 -11.69 10.91 3.32
C VAL A 102 -10.71 11.09 4.47
N ALA A 103 -9.78 10.17 4.68
CA ALA A 103 -8.78 10.27 5.73
C ALA A 103 -7.89 11.51 5.57
N GLU A 104 -7.52 11.87 4.34
CA GLU A 104 -6.72 13.05 4.03
C GLU A 104 -7.49 14.36 4.26
N ILE A 105 -8.74 14.45 3.82
CA ILE A 105 -9.61 15.62 4.04
C ILE A 105 -9.86 15.86 5.53
N ILE A 106 -10.09 14.77 6.30
CA ILE A 106 -10.25 14.86 7.75
C ILE A 106 -8.97 15.39 8.41
N LYS A 107 -7.79 14.92 8.00
CA LYS A 107 -6.50 15.34 8.56
C LYS A 107 -6.08 16.77 8.16
N SER A 108 -6.44 17.22 6.97
CA SER A 108 -6.01 18.51 6.41
C SER A 108 -6.75 19.74 6.95
N ASN A 109 -7.65 19.59 7.95
CA ASN A 109 -8.50 20.67 8.49
C ASN A 109 -9.48 21.29 7.46
N ASP A 110 -9.51 20.78 6.22
CA ASP A 110 -10.34 21.27 5.12
C ASP A 110 -11.79 20.76 5.17
N MET A 111 -12.12 19.89 6.13
CA MET A 111 -13.50 19.43 6.36
C MET A 111 -14.52 20.58 6.46
N ARG A 112 -14.13 21.73 7.01
CA ARG A 112 -15.01 22.91 7.15
C ARG A 112 -15.48 23.48 5.81
N ARG A 113 -14.77 23.18 4.72
CA ARG A 113 -15.15 23.56 3.34
C ARG A 113 -16.28 22.69 2.79
N PHE A 114 -16.45 21.48 3.34
CA PHE A 114 -17.40 20.48 2.84
C PHE A 114 -18.59 20.23 3.79
N THR A 115 -18.54 20.72 5.04
CA THR A 115 -19.66 20.61 5.99
C THR A 115 -20.10 21.99 6.50
N LYS A 116 -21.41 22.17 6.73
CA LYS A 116 -21.91 23.28 7.56
C LYS A 116 -21.34 23.17 8.97
N LYS A 117 -21.25 24.28 9.72
CA LYS A 117 -20.75 24.36 11.12
C LYS A 117 -21.11 23.09 11.88
N VAL A 118 -20.11 22.27 12.18
CA VAL A 118 -20.29 21.05 12.97
C VAL A 118 -20.78 21.49 14.36
N GLN A 119 -21.97 21.02 14.77
CA GLN A 119 -22.47 21.29 16.11
C GLN A 119 -21.58 20.59 17.13
N THR A 120 -20.99 21.37 18.01
CA THR A 120 -20.21 20.87 19.14
C THR A 120 -21.16 20.67 20.30
N VAL A 121 -21.23 19.46 20.83
CA VAL A 121 -22.01 19.12 22.03
C VAL A 121 -21.04 19.08 23.20
N LEU A 122 -21.36 19.78 24.28
CA LEU A 122 -20.53 19.80 25.48
C LEU A 122 -20.76 18.48 26.24
N SER A 123 -19.82 17.53 26.13
CA SER A 123 -19.83 16.34 26.98
C SER A 123 -19.26 16.68 28.35
N LEU A 124 -20.13 16.92 29.33
CA LEU A 124 -19.75 16.89 30.74
C LEU A 124 -19.51 15.41 31.11
N LYS A 125 -18.28 15.09 31.50
CA LYS A 125 -17.93 13.78 32.09
C LYS A 125 -18.32 13.74 33.56
#